data_AF-A0A3B3Y1I6-F1
#
_entry.id   AF-A0A3B3Y1I6-F1
#
_cell.length_a   1.000
_cell.length_b   1.000
_cell.length_c   1.000
_cell.angle_alpha   90.00
_cell.angle_beta   90.00
_cell.angle_gamma   90.00
#
_symmetry.space_group_name_H-M   'P 1'
#
loop_
_entity.id
_entity.type
_entity.pdbx_description
1 polymer ?
#
loop_
_entity_poly.entity_id
_entity_poly.type
_entity_poly.pdbx_seq_one_letter_code
_entity_poly.pdbx_strand_id
1 'polypeptide(L)'
;MMMQTRQNRRGYTEYFVTGHHLNLTDLKTEGKNFKLRSNYLYEDIPNYPKPEFHVSRLKHETGELGLRGIRGDGGFRTPDGESKIWWSLAVGPDEINNAEMRLPENRFPDRRSVAPEQQRFLWKFATSPAFKETSRLGSFRFTFPLQEVLTAYRDQICSGDDPVMRVYETVLYKQEVMYTVLVHSPDLNKKFSNYPLLTDDPNSICVYKDGCFIWRSEAMCETHWYEFDDDKMEAVENHRPRKFNVWDHVALALHVENDQVLKLDFKKPEDFLTYCEKDDVTYRFEFQNLDEANELVKELWPEWLGALKVERPLQMNYPVTELKLVLTGSCGEETSSTGNTISGKQAFYSSGSGSVEMEVDNLEVKIINTPKFSELTTKEEIKETLNYIRCSGPALHVFLLVISLKNITANLIRTVERFELIFQNKALRRTMILFTHQAQTELDIQEMMQEVQQFLTEKVGNRYLVFNNRLEDRDPQRVSDLLRQVKKILGGE
;
A
#
# COMPACT_ATOMS: atom_id res chain seq x y z
N MET A 1 -9.22 -21.16 -26.54
CA MET A 1 -8.34 -20.58 -25.51
C MET A 1 -7.84 -21.73 -24.68
N MET A 2 -6.55 -21.76 -24.31
CA MET A 2 -6.05 -22.81 -23.43
C MET A 2 -5.11 -22.19 -22.41
N MET A 3 -5.47 -22.30 -21.14
CA MET A 3 -4.59 -22.01 -20.02
C MET A 3 -3.39 -22.96 -20.05
N GLN A 4 -2.23 -22.39 -19.81
CA GLN A 4 -0.94 -23.08 -19.81
C GLN A 4 -0.24 -22.79 -18.49
N THR A 5 0.85 -23.53 -18.23
CA THR A 5 1.71 -23.29 -17.07
C THR A 5 3.15 -23.14 -17.49
N ARG A 6 3.90 -22.26 -16.81
CA ARG A 6 5.34 -22.10 -17.00
C ARG A 6 6.03 -21.80 -15.67
N GLN A 7 7.33 -22.04 -15.62
CA GLN A 7 8.19 -21.51 -14.56
C GLN A 7 8.70 -20.14 -15.00
N ASN A 8 8.50 -19.11 -14.19
CA ASN A 8 9.14 -17.83 -14.45
C ASN A 8 10.60 -17.81 -13.99
N ARG A 9 11.27 -16.71 -14.30
CA ARG A 9 12.68 -16.46 -13.99
C ARG A 9 13.00 -16.45 -12.50
N ARG A 10 11.98 -16.30 -11.65
CA ARG A 10 12.10 -16.33 -10.19
C ARG A 10 11.87 -17.74 -9.63
N GLY A 11 11.66 -18.75 -10.50
CA GLY A 11 11.43 -20.14 -10.10
C GLY A 11 10.02 -20.40 -9.54
N TYR A 12 9.06 -19.52 -9.84
CA TYR A 12 7.67 -19.74 -9.45
C TYR A 12 6.85 -20.26 -10.63
N THR A 13 6.01 -21.25 -10.35
CA THR A 13 4.97 -21.71 -11.26
C THR A 13 3.91 -20.62 -11.43
N GLU A 14 3.62 -20.26 -12.67
CA GLU A 14 2.48 -19.41 -13.02
C GLU A 14 1.58 -20.09 -14.05
N TYR A 15 0.33 -19.64 -14.08
CA TYR A 15 -0.67 -20.07 -15.05
C TYR A 15 -1.00 -18.90 -15.95
N PHE A 16 -1.15 -19.11 -17.25
CA PHE A 16 -1.37 -18.00 -18.16
C PHE A 16 -2.22 -18.38 -19.37
N VAL A 17 -2.87 -17.37 -19.96
CA VAL A 17 -3.62 -17.48 -21.22
C VAL A 17 -3.08 -16.43 -22.19
N THR A 18 -2.46 -16.90 -23.26
CA THR A 18 -1.85 -16.07 -24.30
C THR A 18 -2.91 -15.41 -25.19
N GLY A 19 -2.68 -14.16 -25.58
CA GLY A 19 -3.48 -13.42 -26.57
C GLY A 19 -4.82 -12.91 -26.06
N HIS A 20 -5.10 -13.02 -24.76
CA HIS A 20 -6.41 -12.67 -24.20
C HIS A 20 -6.23 -11.95 -22.85
N HIS A 21 -7.07 -10.93 -22.61
CA HIS A 21 -7.35 -10.38 -21.28
C HIS A 21 -8.69 -10.94 -20.82
N LEU A 22 -8.66 -12.00 -20.01
CA LEU A 22 -9.88 -12.66 -19.57
C LEU A 22 -10.49 -11.91 -18.38
N ASN A 23 -11.75 -11.48 -18.52
CA ASN A 23 -12.54 -11.06 -17.36
C ASN A 23 -12.64 -12.23 -16.35
N LEU A 24 -13.07 -11.92 -15.13
CA LEU A 24 -13.04 -12.93 -14.06
C LEU A 24 -13.94 -14.13 -14.34
N THR A 25 -15.05 -13.93 -15.06
CA THR A 25 -15.99 -15.00 -15.43
C THR A 25 -15.36 -15.98 -16.41
N ASP A 26 -14.73 -15.46 -17.46
CA ASP A 26 -14.04 -16.26 -18.47
C ASP A 26 -12.80 -16.93 -17.86
N LEU A 27 -12.08 -16.24 -16.98
CA LEU A 27 -10.94 -16.78 -16.26
C LEU A 27 -11.33 -17.93 -15.33
N LYS A 28 -12.44 -17.82 -14.59
CA LYS A 28 -13.01 -18.91 -13.78
C LYS A 28 -13.39 -20.11 -14.66
N THR A 29 -13.99 -19.87 -15.83
CA THR A 29 -14.37 -20.93 -16.76
C THR A 29 -13.14 -21.67 -17.30
N GLU A 30 -12.15 -20.92 -17.75
CA GLU A 30 -10.90 -21.49 -18.26
C GLU A 30 -10.12 -22.23 -17.17
N GLY A 31 -10.08 -21.68 -15.95
CA GLY A 31 -9.49 -22.35 -14.79
C GLY A 31 -10.13 -23.70 -14.49
N LYS A 32 -11.46 -23.81 -14.59
CA LYS A 32 -12.19 -25.08 -14.41
C LYS A 32 -11.83 -26.08 -15.50
N ASN A 33 -11.76 -25.65 -16.76
CA ASN A 33 -11.38 -26.49 -17.89
C ASN A 33 -9.95 -27.04 -17.71
N PHE A 34 -9.04 -26.19 -17.23
CA PHE A 34 -7.66 -26.55 -16.91
C PHE A 34 -7.51 -27.40 -15.63
N LYS A 35 -8.57 -27.51 -14.81
CA LYS A 35 -8.55 -28.14 -13.48
C LYS A 35 -7.60 -27.46 -12.50
N LEU A 36 -7.56 -26.12 -12.55
CA LEU A 36 -6.78 -25.31 -11.64
C LEU A 36 -7.28 -25.51 -10.19
N ARG A 37 -6.38 -25.90 -9.28
CA ARG A 37 -6.68 -26.19 -7.86
C ARG A 37 -6.70 -24.96 -6.95
N SER A 38 -6.53 -23.77 -7.54
CA SER A 38 -6.51 -22.49 -6.83
C SER A 38 -7.90 -22.14 -6.28
N ASN A 39 -8.14 -22.38 -4.99
CA ASN A 39 -9.46 -22.09 -4.39
C ASN A 39 -9.82 -20.59 -4.45
N TYR A 40 -8.84 -19.69 -4.33
CA TYR A 40 -9.10 -18.23 -4.29
C TYR A 40 -9.77 -17.69 -5.57
N LEU A 41 -9.52 -18.29 -6.74
CA LEU A 41 -10.09 -17.82 -8.01
C LEU A 41 -11.61 -18.04 -8.04
N TYR A 42 -12.11 -19.05 -7.32
CA TYR A 42 -13.51 -19.45 -7.35
C TYR A 42 -14.32 -18.91 -6.18
N GLU A 43 -13.71 -18.12 -5.29
CA GLU A 43 -14.43 -17.45 -4.23
C GLU A 43 -15.36 -16.37 -4.81
N ASP A 44 -16.44 -16.12 -4.07
CA ASP A 44 -17.37 -15.04 -4.35
C ASP A 44 -16.80 -13.73 -3.83
N ILE A 45 -16.50 -12.83 -4.77
CA ILE A 45 -16.00 -11.50 -4.48
C ILE A 45 -17.19 -10.66 -3.96
N PRO A 46 -17.12 -10.09 -2.74
CA PRO A 46 -18.14 -9.20 -2.22
C PRO A 46 -18.43 -8.03 -3.17
N ASN A 47 -19.63 -7.44 -3.07
CA ASN A 47 -19.98 -6.32 -3.93
C ASN A 47 -18.96 -5.19 -3.79
N TYR A 48 -18.51 -4.66 -4.92
CA TYR A 48 -17.55 -3.56 -4.95
C TYR A 48 -17.80 -2.70 -6.20
N PRO A 49 -17.25 -1.47 -6.27
CA PRO A 49 -17.71 -0.45 -7.20
C PRO A 49 -17.42 -0.68 -8.69
N LYS A 50 -16.52 -1.62 -9.06
CA LYS A 50 -16.08 -1.90 -10.45
C LYS A 50 -15.71 -0.63 -11.24
N PRO A 51 -14.75 0.18 -10.76
CA PRO A 51 -14.42 1.45 -11.38
C PRO A 51 -13.64 1.29 -12.69
N GLU A 52 -13.70 2.34 -13.51
CA GLU A 52 -12.86 2.53 -14.68
C GLU A 52 -11.76 3.57 -14.36
N PHE A 53 -10.50 3.14 -14.39
CA PHE A 53 -9.35 4.01 -14.15
C PHE A 53 -8.74 4.49 -15.46
N HIS A 54 -8.61 5.80 -15.61
CA HIS A 54 -7.90 6.42 -16.74
C HIS A 54 -6.49 6.75 -16.28
N VAL A 55 -5.54 5.85 -16.55
CA VAL A 55 -4.20 5.91 -15.99
C VAL A 55 -3.22 6.55 -16.95
N SER A 56 -2.55 7.61 -16.48
CA SER A 56 -1.63 8.44 -17.27
C SER A 56 -0.18 8.34 -16.81
N ARG A 57 0.12 7.45 -15.84
CA ARG A 57 1.45 7.27 -15.26
C ARG A 57 1.84 5.80 -15.25
N LEU A 58 3.13 5.55 -15.46
CA LEU A 58 3.73 4.22 -15.35
C LEU A 58 4.72 4.20 -14.21
N LYS A 59 4.83 3.04 -13.55
CA LYS A 59 5.87 2.77 -12.56
C LYS A 59 6.73 1.57 -12.92
N HIS A 60 8.01 1.65 -12.58
CA HIS A 60 8.97 0.56 -12.65
C HIS A 60 9.68 0.44 -11.30
N GLU A 61 9.73 -0.76 -10.74
CA GLU A 61 10.29 -0.98 -9.42
C GLU A 61 11.49 -1.91 -9.49
N THR A 62 12.55 -1.56 -8.76
CA THR A 62 13.81 -2.29 -8.82
C THR A 62 14.59 -2.20 -7.51
N GLY A 63 15.56 -3.11 -7.35
CA GLY A 63 16.51 -3.08 -6.24
C GLY A 63 17.82 -2.39 -6.63
N GLU A 64 18.77 -2.35 -5.70
CA GLU A 64 20.08 -1.69 -5.90
C GLU A 64 20.78 -2.07 -7.21
N LEU A 65 20.90 -3.36 -7.54
CA LEU A 65 21.57 -3.78 -8.78
C LEU A 65 20.88 -3.20 -10.03
N GLY A 66 19.55 -3.14 -10.03
CA GLY A 66 18.82 -2.56 -11.16
C GLY A 66 18.91 -1.04 -11.18
N LEU A 67 18.93 -0.38 -10.02
CA LEU A 67 19.18 1.07 -9.95
C LEU A 67 20.57 1.43 -10.51
N ARG A 68 21.62 0.70 -10.08
CA ARG A 68 22.99 0.87 -10.58
C ARG A 68 23.06 0.62 -12.09
N GLY A 69 22.40 -0.43 -12.58
CA GLY A 69 22.30 -0.73 -14.01
C GLY A 69 21.63 0.40 -14.80
N ILE A 70 20.44 0.83 -14.38
CA ILE A 70 19.69 1.92 -15.03
C ILE A 70 20.53 3.20 -15.07
N ARG A 71 21.22 3.53 -13.97
CA ARG A 71 22.11 4.69 -13.93
C ARG A 71 23.30 4.53 -14.87
N GLY A 72 23.97 3.38 -14.84
CA GLY A 72 25.14 3.09 -15.66
C GLY A 72 24.86 3.12 -17.15
N ASP A 73 23.70 2.56 -17.55
CA ASP A 73 23.26 2.53 -18.94
C ASP A 73 22.62 3.85 -19.40
N GLY A 74 22.27 4.73 -18.45
CA GLY A 74 21.56 5.98 -18.70
C GLY A 74 20.12 5.76 -19.17
N GLY A 75 19.50 4.64 -18.80
CA GLY A 75 18.17 4.24 -19.23
C GLY A 75 17.79 2.81 -18.86
N PHE A 76 16.61 2.40 -19.29
CA PHE A 76 16.06 1.08 -19.02
C PHE A 76 16.44 0.13 -20.13
N ARG A 77 17.03 -1.01 -19.77
CA ARG A 77 17.28 -2.11 -20.70
C ARG A 77 16.95 -3.45 -20.10
N THR A 78 16.91 -4.46 -20.95
CA THR A 78 16.70 -5.83 -20.54
C THR A 78 18.01 -6.47 -20.06
N PRO A 79 17.96 -7.35 -19.05
CA PRO A 79 19.06 -8.26 -18.76
C PRO A 79 19.33 -9.18 -19.96
N ASP A 80 20.54 -9.73 -20.07
CA ASP A 80 20.93 -10.56 -21.21
C ASP A 80 19.94 -11.74 -21.42
N GLY A 81 19.40 -11.85 -22.64
CA GLY A 81 18.40 -12.85 -23.02
C GLY A 81 16.94 -12.50 -22.69
N GLU A 82 16.66 -11.27 -22.25
CA GLU A 82 15.31 -10.68 -22.21
C GLU A 82 15.11 -9.68 -23.34
N SER A 83 13.85 -9.53 -23.75
CA SER A 83 13.44 -8.56 -24.77
C SER A 83 12.29 -7.67 -24.32
N LYS A 84 11.96 -7.61 -23.02
CA LYS A 84 10.85 -6.81 -22.52
C LYS A 84 11.21 -6.04 -21.26
N ILE A 85 11.05 -4.71 -21.31
CA ILE A 85 11.13 -3.84 -20.13
C ILE A 85 9.72 -3.77 -19.53
N TRP A 86 9.59 -4.20 -18.28
CA TRP A 86 8.30 -4.28 -17.59
C TRP A 86 7.97 -3.01 -16.84
N TRP A 87 6.75 -2.52 -17.03
CA TRP A 87 6.16 -1.39 -16.33
C TRP A 87 4.79 -1.80 -15.79
N SER A 88 4.34 -1.14 -14.73
CA SER A 88 2.98 -1.28 -14.20
C SER A 88 2.25 0.05 -14.32
N LEU A 89 0.93 -0.01 -14.47
CA LEU A 89 0.10 1.19 -14.29
C LEU A 89 0.29 1.73 -12.86
N ALA A 90 0.49 3.04 -12.74
CA ALA A 90 0.61 3.73 -11.46
C ALA A 90 -0.67 4.55 -11.23
N VAL A 91 -1.54 4.09 -10.33
CA VAL A 91 -2.81 4.76 -10.04
C VAL A 91 -2.63 5.64 -8.81
N GLY A 92 -2.70 6.95 -9.00
CA GLY A 92 -2.58 7.95 -7.95
C GLY A 92 -3.92 8.45 -7.41
N PRO A 93 -3.90 9.41 -6.46
CA PRO A 93 -5.10 10.01 -5.91
C PRO A 93 -6.00 10.65 -6.97
N ASP A 94 -5.41 11.30 -7.97
CA ASP A 94 -6.14 11.95 -9.06
C ASP A 94 -6.89 10.93 -9.91
N GLU A 95 -6.25 9.80 -10.27
CA GLU A 95 -6.92 8.73 -11.00
C GLU A 95 -8.06 8.09 -10.21
N ILE A 96 -7.91 7.90 -8.89
CA ILE A 96 -8.99 7.40 -8.02
C ILE A 96 -10.15 8.40 -7.97
N ASN A 97 -9.88 9.67 -7.66
CA ASN A 97 -10.90 10.73 -7.58
C ASN A 97 -11.66 10.85 -8.91
N ASN A 98 -10.94 10.81 -10.03
CA ASN A 98 -11.56 10.87 -11.34
C ASN A 98 -12.38 9.60 -11.65
N ALA A 99 -11.94 8.42 -11.19
CA ALA A 99 -12.72 7.19 -11.35
C ALA A 99 -14.03 7.23 -10.55
N GLU A 100 -14.02 7.77 -9.32
CA GLU A 100 -15.23 8.00 -8.52
C GLU A 100 -16.25 8.89 -9.24
N MET A 101 -15.77 9.99 -9.86
CA MET A 101 -16.63 10.89 -10.62
C MET A 101 -17.28 10.21 -11.83
N ARG A 102 -16.58 9.24 -12.45
CA ARG A 102 -17.05 8.50 -13.63
C ARG A 102 -18.02 7.36 -13.32
N LEU A 103 -18.14 6.93 -12.06
CA LEU A 103 -19.11 5.88 -11.70
C LEU A 103 -20.53 6.33 -12.15
N PRO A 104 -21.24 5.50 -12.92
CA PRO A 104 -22.39 5.95 -13.70
C PRO A 104 -23.57 6.40 -12.82
N GLU A 105 -24.08 7.61 -13.11
CA GLU A 105 -25.25 8.21 -12.44
C GLU A 105 -26.53 7.40 -12.63
N ASN A 106 -26.64 6.65 -13.73
CA ASN A 106 -27.85 5.93 -14.13
C ASN A 106 -28.15 4.70 -13.25
N ARG A 107 -27.23 4.31 -12.39
CA ARG A 107 -27.50 3.33 -11.32
C ARG A 107 -28.16 3.98 -10.10
N PHE A 108 -28.19 5.33 -9.98
CA PHE A 108 -28.44 6.02 -8.71
C PHE A 108 -29.16 7.39 -8.89
N PRO A 109 -30.49 7.47 -8.70
CA PRO A 109 -31.30 8.67 -8.97
C PRO A 109 -30.99 9.92 -8.12
N ASP A 110 -30.26 9.79 -7.00
CA ASP A 110 -30.25 10.80 -5.94
C ASP A 110 -28.86 11.38 -5.60
N ARG A 111 -27.92 11.41 -6.57
CA ARG A 111 -26.53 11.88 -6.39
C ARG A 111 -26.40 13.33 -5.87
N ARG A 112 -27.47 14.14 -5.91
CA ARG A 112 -27.48 15.53 -5.42
C ARG A 112 -27.65 15.66 -3.89
N SER A 113 -27.99 14.58 -3.19
CA SER A 113 -28.20 14.58 -1.73
C SER A 113 -27.03 14.00 -0.92
N VAL A 114 -26.02 13.43 -1.58
CA VAL A 114 -24.87 12.75 -0.94
C VAL A 114 -23.72 13.75 -0.74
N ALA A 115 -23.23 13.87 0.49
CA ALA A 115 -22.16 14.81 0.83
C ALA A 115 -20.84 14.47 0.08
N PRO A 116 -20.02 15.46 -0.32
CA PRO A 116 -18.75 15.22 -1.04
C PRO A 116 -17.78 14.25 -0.33
N GLU A 117 -17.89 14.13 0.99
CA GLU A 117 -17.09 13.23 1.83
C GLU A 117 -17.53 11.76 1.69
N GLN A 118 -18.84 11.52 1.51
CA GLN A 118 -19.38 10.18 1.25
C GLN A 118 -19.04 9.67 -0.15
N GLN A 119 -18.64 10.56 -1.06
CA GLN A 119 -18.26 10.22 -2.44
C GLN A 119 -16.84 9.65 -2.57
N ARG A 120 -16.04 9.63 -1.49
CA ARG A 120 -14.63 9.20 -1.46
C ARG A 120 -14.46 7.84 -0.77
N PHE A 121 -14.75 6.77 -1.49
CA PHE A 121 -14.74 5.40 -0.97
C PHE A 121 -13.87 4.42 -1.77
N LEU A 122 -13.49 4.71 -3.02
CA LEU A 122 -12.71 3.79 -3.86
C LEU A 122 -11.35 3.47 -3.23
N TRP A 123 -10.74 4.43 -2.53
CA TRP A 123 -9.48 4.20 -1.83
C TRP A 123 -9.58 3.07 -0.79
N LYS A 124 -10.77 2.83 -0.20
CA LYS A 124 -11.01 1.74 0.76
C LYS A 124 -10.90 0.35 0.12
N PHE A 125 -11.05 0.27 -1.20
CA PHE A 125 -10.91 -0.92 -2.02
C PHE A 125 -9.51 -1.04 -2.65
N ALA A 126 -8.73 0.05 -2.72
CA ALA A 126 -7.48 0.16 -3.46
C ALA A 126 -6.28 -0.54 -2.79
N THR A 127 -6.29 -1.89 -2.76
CA THR A 127 -5.25 -2.70 -2.10
C THR A 127 -4.41 -3.57 -3.05
N SER A 128 -4.76 -3.63 -4.33
CA SER A 128 -3.93 -4.23 -5.39
C SER A 128 -2.57 -3.53 -5.54
N PRO A 129 -1.51 -4.22 -6.03
CA PRO A 129 -0.18 -3.62 -6.27
C PRO A 129 -0.17 -2.33 -7.09
N ALA A 130 -1.16 -2.11 -7.97
CA ALA A 130 -1.27 -0.87 -8.73
C ALA A 130 -1.37 0.38 -7.83
N PHE A 131 -1.96 0.22 -6.63
CA PHE A 131 -2.30 1.29 -5.69
C PHE A 131 -1.32 1.40 -4.50
N LYS A 132 -0.50 0.37 -4.27
CA LYS A 132 0.35 0.29 -3.07
C LYS A 132 1.54 1.24 -3.12
N GLU A 133 1.88 1.78 -1.97
CA GLU A 133 3.10 2.53 -1.68
C GLU A 133 4.32 1.63 -1.51
N THR A 134 4.09 0.38 -1.09
CA THR A 134 5.11 -0.64 -0.93
C THR A 134 5.49 -1.26 -2.27
N SER A 135 6.69 -1.84 -2.35
CA SER A 135 7.15 -2.59 -3.50
C SER A 135 7.42 -4.06 -3.17
N ARG A 136 7.20 -4.93 -4.17
CA ARG A 136 7.54 -6.35 -4.15
C ARG A 136 8.86 -6.67 -4.87
N LEU A 137 9.43 -5.68 -5.55
CA LEU A 137 10.51 -5.83 -6.52
C LEU A 137 11.82 -5.15 -6.08
N GLY A 138 11.74 -4.11 -5.25
CA GLY A 138 12.89 -3.51 -4.59
C GLY A 138 12.58 -2.12 -4.02
N SER A 139 13.57 -1.50 -3.38
CA SER A 139 13.38 -0.24 -2.64
C SER A 139 13.25 1.02 -3.51
N PHE A 140 13.40 0.91 -4.84
CA PHE A 140 13.42 2.06 -5.74
C PHE A 140 12.29 1.99 -6.75
N ARG A 141 11.43 3.01 -6.77
CA ARG A 141 10.33 3.15 -7.73
C ARG A 141 10.57 4.34 -8.64
N PHE A 142 10.65 4.06 -9.93
CA PHE A 142 10.61 5.04 -11.00
C PHE A 142 9.16 5.29 -11.39
N THR A 143 8.71 6.53 -11.45
CA THR A 143 7.37 6.90 -11.91
C THR A 143 7.46 7.99 -12.97
N PHE A 144 6.93 7.72 -14.17
CA PHE A 144 6.96 8.66 -15.29
C PHE A 144 5.56 8.87 -15.88
N PRO A 145 5.29 10.04 -16.48
CA PRO A 145 4.13 10.21 -17.35
C PRO A 145 4.16 9.19 -18.49
N LEU A 146 3.03 8.53 -18.73
CA LEU A 146 2.87 7.53 -19.78
C LEU A 146 3.29 8.07 -21.15
N GLN A 147 2.88 9.30 -21.46
CA GLN A 147 3.21 9.94 -22.74
C GLN A 147 4.70 10.19 -22.91
N GLU A 148 5.44 10.46 -21.82
CA GLU A 148 6.89 10.61 -21.88
C GLU A 148 7.55 9.27 -22.26
N VAL A 149 7.14 8.18 -21.61
CA VAL A 149 7.65 6.83 -21.89
C VAL A 149 7.33 6.41 -23.32
N LEU A 150 6.08 6.58 -23.77
CA LEU A 150 5.67 6.20 -25.13
C LEU A 150 6.31 7.07 -26.20
N THR A 151 6.50 8.38 -25.94
CA THR A 151 7.21 9.29 -26.86
C THR A 151 8.68 8.88 -26.99
N ALA A 152 9.36 8.65 -25.86
CA ALA A 152 10.73 8.17 -25.87
C ALA A 152 10.86 6.83 -26.60
N TYR A 153 9.92 5.91 -26.38
CA TYR A 153 9.91 4.62 -27.05
C TYR A 153 9.67 4.75 -28.56
N ARG A 154 8.72 5.61 -28.98
CA ARG A 154 8.47 5.95 -30.39
C ARG A 154 9.74 6.45 -31.07
N ASP A 155 10.38 7.45 -30.47
CA ASP A 155 11.50 8.16 -31.08
C ASP A 155 12.79 7.32 -31.07
N GLN A 156 13.02 6.50 -30.04
CA GLN A 156 14.28 5.75 -29.86
C GLN A 156 14.22 4.30 -30.36
N ILE A 157 13.05 3.65 -30.30
CA ILE A 157 12.89 2.21 -30.58
C ILE A 157 12.05 1.96 -31.83
N CYS A 158 11.05 2.81 -32.11
CA CYS A 158 10.15 2.67 -33.26
C CYS A 158 10.54 3.54 -34.46
N SER A 159 11.74 4.14 -34.47
CA SER A 159 12.21 5.00 -35.56
C SER A 159 11.26 6.17 -35.89
N GLY A 160 10.50 6.65 -34.89
CA GLY A 160 9.52 7.73 -35.03
C GLY A 160 8.08 7.27 -35.34
N ASP A 161 7.85 6.00 -35.65
CA ASP A 161 6.50 5.48 -35.89
C ASP A 161 5.78 5.13 -34.60
N ASP A 162 4.46 5.32 -34.57
CA ASP A 162 3.66 5.04 -33.37
C ASP A 162 3.78 3.58 -32.90
N PRO A 163 4.02 3.35 -31.59
CA PRO A 163 4.16 2.00 -31.06
C PRO A 163 2.87 1.17 -31.22
N VAL A 164 3.03 -0.12 -31.55
CA VAL A 164 1.89 -1.04 -31.68
C VAL A 164 1.61 -1.70 -30.34
N MET A 165 0.35 -1.63 -29.90
CA MET A 165 -0.12 -2.26 -28.67
C MET A 165 -0.94 -3.51 -28.95
N ARG A 166 -0.65 -4.60 -28.23
CA ARG A 166 -1.29 -5.90 -28.40
C ARG A 166 -1.70 -6.51 -27.07
N VAL A 167 -2.79 -7.27 -27.09
CA VAL A 167 -3.22 -8.11 -25.98
C VAL A 167 -2.25 -9.29 -25.85
N TYR A 168 -1.36 -9.25 -24.84
CA TYR A 168 -0.28 -10.22 -24.73
C TYR A 168 -0.71 -11.49 -24.01
N GLU A 169 -1.12 -11.39 -22.74
CA GLU A 169 -1.58 -12.52 -21.94
C GLU A 169 -2.27 -12.08 -20.65
N THR A 170 -3.07 -12.98 -20.08
CA THR A 170 -3.52 -12.96 -18.69
C THR A 170 -2.67 -13.94 -17.89
N VAL A 171 -2.05 -13.53 -16.79
CA VAL A 171 -1.21 -14.39 -15.94
C VAL A 171 -1.76 -14.44 -14.53
N LEU A 172 -1.79 -15.62 -13.92
CA LEU A 172 -2.17 -15.83 -12.53
C LEU A 172 -0.93 -16.16 -11.68
N TYR A 173 -0.76 -15.40 -10.61
CA TYR A 173 0.31 -15.56 -9.63
C TYR A 173 -0.25 -15.61 -8.21
N LYS A 174 -0.36 -16.79 -7.60
CA LYS A 174 -1.07 -16.92 -6.32
C LYS A 174 -2.42 -16.18 -6.45
N GLN A 175 -2.78 -15.27 -5.56
CA GLN A 175 -4.03 -14.48 -5.60
C GLN A 175 -4.06 -13.30 -6.58
N GLU A 176 -3.11 -13.22 -7.51
CA GLU A 176 -3.01 -12.10 -8.43
C GLU A 176 -3.38 -12.48 -9.86
N VAL A 177 -4.09 -11.60 -10.54
CA VAL A 177 -4.33 -11.62 -11.98
C VAL A 177 -3.61 -10.42 -12.59
N MET A 178 -2.71 -10.71 -13.52
CA MET A 178 -1.95 -9.70 -14.26
C MET A 178 -2.37 -9.70 -15.72
N TYR A 179 -2.88 -8.58 -16.19
CA TYR A 179 -3.19 -8.35 -17.60
C TYR A 179 -2.01 -7.67 -18.28
N THR A 180 -1.40 -8.31 -19.26
CA THR A 180 -0.20 -7.77 -19.92
C THR A 180 -0.54 -7.17 -21.28
N VAL A 181 -0.17 -5.91 -21.49
CA VAL A 181 -0.13 -5.26 -22.80
C VAL A 181 1.27 -5.35 -23.37
N LEU A 182 1.43 -5.93 -24.56
CA LEU A 182 2.70 -5.88 -25.30
C LEU A 182 2.75 -4.59 -26.10
N VAL A 183 3.83 -3.82 -25.94
CA VAL A 183 4.12 -2.64 -26.75
C VAL A 183 5.36 -2.95 -27.58
N HIS A 184 5.29 -2.78 -28.90
CA HIS A 184 6.42 -3.10 -29.78
C HIS A 184 6.53 -2.16 -30.98
N SER A 185 7.73 -2.08 -31.59
CA SER A 185 7.94 -1.37 -32.85
C SER A 185 7.10 -1.98 -33.99
N PRO A 186 6.50 -1.15 -34.88
CA PRO A 186 5.78 -1.62 -36.07
C PRO A 186 6.57 -2.62 -36.93
N ASP A 187 7.90 -2.52 -36.97
CA ASP A 187 8.78 -3.44 -37.70
C ASP A 187 8.62 -4.90 -37.26
N LEU A 188 8.18 -5.10 -36.02
CA LEU A 188 7.97 -6.41 -35.42
C LEU A 188 6.53 -6.92 -35.56
N ASN A 189 5.68 -6.25 -36.36
CA ASN A 189 4.29 -6.68 -36.58
C ASN A 189 4.17 -8.13 -37.04
N LYS A 190 5.08 -8.60 -37.89
CA LYS A 190 5.10 -10.02 -38.32
C LYS A 190 5.49 -10.97 -37.19
N LYS A 191 6.39 -10.57 -36.30
CA LYS A 191 6.84 -11.35 -35.13
C LYS A 191 5.71 -11.53 -34.12
N PHE A 192 4.88 -10.51 -33.94
CA PHE A 192 3.82 -10.47 -32.93
C PHE A 192 2.40 -10.58 -33.50
N SER A 193 2.23 -11.01 -34.75
CA SER A 193 0.93 -11.10 -35.42
C SER A 193 -0.05 -12.07 -34.74
N ASN A 194 0.46 -13.02 -33.95
CA ASN A 194 -0.36 -13.98 -33.20
C ASN A 194 -1.08 -13.35 -32.00
N TYR A 195 -0.66 -12.16 -31.56
CA TYR A 195 -1.31 -11.42 -30.47
C TYR A 195 -2.30 -10.42 -31.07
N PRO A 196 -3.58 -10.40 -30.64
CA PRO A 196 -4.55 -9.41 -31.12
C PRO A 196 -4.10 -7.98 -30.84
N LEU A 197 -4.49 -7.04 -31.71
CA LEU A 197 -4.33 -5.61 -31.43
C LEU A 197 -5.16 -5.23 -30.20
N LEU A 198 -4.65 -4.28 -29.41
CA LEU A 198 -5.42 -3.68 -28.32
C LEU A 198 -6.42 -2.68 -28.93
N THR A 199 -7.67 -3.09 -29.12
CA THR A 199 -8.71 -2.27 -29.73
C THR A 199 -9.54 -1.52 -28.68
N ASP A 200 -10.13 -0.38 -29.06
CA ASP A 200 -11.11 0.36 -28.23
C ASP A 200 -12.44 -0.40 -28.15
N ASP A 201 -12.46 -1.49 -27.39
CA ASP A 201 -13.66 -2.27 -27.06
C ASP A 201 -14.11 -1.94 -25.62
N PRO A 202 -15.37 -1.49 -25.42
CA PRO A 202 -15.88 -1.14 -24.10
C PRO A 202 -15.93 -2.33 -23.13
N ASN A 203 -15.93 -3.57 -23.62
CA ASN A 203 -15.96 -4.77 -22.79
C ASN A 203 -14.57 -5.32 -22.45
N SER A 204 -13.52 -4.74 -23.03
CA SER A 204 -12.15 -5.15 -22.79
C SER A 204 -11.66 -4.65 -21.42
N ILE A 205 -10.84 -5.45 -20.74
CA ILE A 205 -10.28 -5.13 -19.41
C ILE A 205 -9.38 -3.90 -19.46
N CYS A 206 -8.62 -3.77 -20.53
CA CYS A 206 -7.68 -2.68 -20.73
C CYS A 206 -7.78 -2.20 -22.17
N VAL A 207 -7.85 -0.88 -22.37
CA VAL A 207 -7.73 -0.25 -23.68
C VAL A 207 -6.78 0.95 -23.58
N TYR A 208 -6.18 1.36 -24.70
CA TYR A 208 -5.41 2.60 -24.79
C TYR A 208 -6.18 3.60 -25.65
N LYS A 209 -6.49 4.76 -25.08
CA LYS A 209 -7.32 5.78 -25.73
C LYS A 209 -6.99 7.16 -25.15
N ASP A 210 -7.01 8.18 -26.01
CA ASP A 210 -6.83 9.59 -25.60
C ASP A 210 -5.58 9.84 -24.73
N GLY A 211 -4.51 9.09 -24.99
CA GLY A 211 -3.24 9.21 -24.29
C GLY A 211 -3.16 8.56 -22.92
N CYS A 212 -4.17 7.78 -22.50
CA CYS A 212 -4.17 7.03 -21.24
C CYS A 212 -4.52 5.55 -21.45
N PHE A 213 -4.15 4.72 -20.48
CA PHE A 213 -4.70 3.37 -20.38
C PHE A 213 -5.97 3.41 -19.56
N ILE A 214 -7.06 2.94 -20.16
CA ILE A 214 -8.34 2.75 -19.47
C ILE A 214 -8.34 1.32 -18.95
N TRP A 215 -8.23 1.16 -17.62
CA TRP A 215 -8.29 -0.12 -16.94
C TRP A 215 -9.63 -0.27 -16.20
N ARG A 216 -10.38 -1.29 -16.59
CA ARG A 216 -11.64 -1.71 -15.96
C ARG A 216 -11.30 -2.84 -15.00
N SER A 217 -11.15 -2.50 -13.72
CA SER A 217 -10.75 -3.48 -12.71
C SER A 217 -11.86 -4.48 -12.45
N GLU A 218 -11.50 -5.77 -12.50
CA GLU A 218 -12.37 -6.90 -12.17
C GLU A 218 -12.22 -7.35 -10.72
N ALA A 219 -11.12 -6.96 -10.05
CA ALA A 219 -10.94 -7.17 -8.61
C ALA A 219 -9.81 -6.28 -8.03
N MET A 220 -10.08 -5.02 -7.66
CA MET A 220 -9.02 -4.14 -7.15
C MET A 220 -8.56 -4.43 -5.70
N CYS A 221 -9.17 -5.41 -5.01
CA CYS A 221 -8.97 -5.67 -3.58
C CYS A 221 -8.39 -7.06 -3.29
N GLU A 222 -7.34 -7.14 -2.46
CA GLU A 222 -6.87 -8.42 -1.93
C GLU A 222 -7.84 -9.02 -0.89
N THR A 223 -8.30 -8.16 0.03
CA THR A 223 -9.24 -8.53 1.08
C THR A 223 -10.36 -7.51 1.08
N HIS A 224 -11.61 -7.96 0.95
CA HIS A 224 -12.79 -7.10 0.97
C HIS A 224 -13.14 -6.75 2.42
N TRP A 225 -12.38 -5.81 2.97
CA TRP A 225 -12.67 -5.19 4.26
C TRP A 225 -13.97 -4.40 4.25
N TYR A 226 -14.38 -3.96 3.06
CA TYR A 226 -15.60 -3.25 2.83
C TYR A 226 -16.42 -3.96 1.75
N GLU A 227 -17.73 -3.81 1.84
CA GLU A 227 -18.69 -4.10 0.78
C GLU A 227 -19.29 -2.79 0.31
N PHE A 228 -19.51 -2.65 -0.99
CA PHE A 228 -20.14 -1.46 -1.53
C PHE A 228 -21.65 -1.51 -1.37
N ASP A 229 -22.21 -0.51 -0.69
CA ASP A 229 -23.64 -0.28 -0.59
C ASP A 229 -24.08 0.60 -1.77
N ASP A 230 -24.71 -0.03 -2.76
CA ASP A 230 -25.21 0.64 -3.96
C ASP A 230 -26.24 1.72 -3.63
N ASP A 231 -27.08 1.53 -2.60
CA ASP A 231 -28.16 2.48 -2.27
C ASP A 231 -27.63 3.76 -1.63
N LYS A 232 -26.59 3.64 -0.81
CA LYS A 232 -25.98 4.77 -0.08
C LYS A 232 -24.74 5.35 -0.76
N MET A 233 -24.23 4.68 -1.79
CA MET A 233 -22.99 5.05 -2.47
C MET A 233 -21.79 5.12 -1.51
N GLU A 234 -21.71 4.16 -0.57
CA GLU A 234 -20.67 4.15 0.45
C GLU A 234 -20.02 2.77 0.59
N ALA A 235 -18.80 2.76 1.14
CA ALA A 235 -18.14 1.52 1.55
C ALA A 235 -18.50 1.20 3.00
N VAL A 236 -19.18 0.09 3.21
CA VAL A 236 -19.62 -0.39 4.53
C VAL A 236 -18.65 -1.45 5.03
N GLU A 237 -18.22 -1.38 6.30
CA GLU A 237 -17.35 -2.41 6.89
C GLU A 237 -17.97 -3.80 6.74
N ASN A 238 -17.21 -4.75 6.20
CA ASN A 238 -17.65 -6.12 6.03
C ASN A 238 -17.22 -6.98 7.23
N HIS A 239 -18.18 -7.33 8.08
CA HIS A 239 -17.95 -8.14 9.28
C HIS A 239 -17.92 -9.67 9.02
N ARG A 240 -18.05 -10.13 7.77
CA ARG A 240 -17.97 -11.56 7.44
C ARG A 240 -16.57 -12.13 7.71
N PRO A 241 -16.45 -13.46 7.94
CA PRO A 241 -15.15 -14.11 8.07
C PRO A 241 -14.28 -13.81 6.85
N ARG A 242 -13.09 -13.26 7.11
CA ARG A 242 -12.26 -12.74 6.03
C ARG A 242 -11.72 -13.83 5.14
N LYS A 243 -11.84 -13.57 3.86
CA LYS A 243 -11.28 -14.39 2.80
C LYS A 243 -10.39 -13.52 1.94
N PHE A 244 -9.21 -14.04 1.65
CA PHE A 244 -8.34 -13.48 0.63
C PHE A 244 -8.96 -13.80 -0.73
N ASN A 245 -9.33 -12.76 -1.46
CA ASN A 245 -9.85 -12.86 -2.82
C ASN A 245 -8.72 -12.67 -3.83
N VAL A 246 -9.06 -12.81 -5.10
CA VAL A 246 -8.15 -12.45 -6.19
C VAL A 246 -8.08 -10.93 -6.30
N TRP A 247 -6.90 -10.39 -6.63
CA TRP A 247 -6.75 -9.00 -7.05
C TRP A 247 -6.17 -8.89 -8.46
N ASP A 248 -6.51 -7.82 -9.19
CA ASP A 248 -6.05 -7.60 -10.55
C ASP A 248 -5.23 -6.32 -10.74
N HIS A 249 -4.42 -6.31 -11.80
CA HIS A 249 -3.70 -5.13 -12.27
C HIS A 249 -3.24 -5.30 -13.73
N VAL A 250 -2.82 -4.18 -14.34
CA VAL A 250 -2.29 -4.13 -15.70
C VAL A 250 -0.78 -3.86 -15.68
N ALA A 251 -0.05 -4.64 -16.47
CA ALA A 251 1.37 -4.46 -16.75
C ALA A 251 1.61 -4.20 -18.24
N LEU A 252 2.62 -3.41 -18.55
CA LEU A 252 3.10 -3.16 -19.90
C LEU A 252 4.44 -3.86 -20.07
N ALA A 253 4.58 -4.57 -21.18
CA ALA A 253 5.82 -5.21 -21.58
C ALA A 253 6.32 -4.52 -22.85
N LEU A 254 7.23 -3.55 -22.69
CA LEU A 254 7.82 -2.80 -23.81
C LEU A 254 8.92 -3.64 -24.44
N HIS A 255 8.72 -4.06 -25.68
CA HIS A 255 9.69 -4.87 -26.38
C HIS A 255 10.92 -4.05 -26.77
N VAL A 256 12.11 -4.52 -26.45
CA VAL A 256 13.38 -3.95 -26.92
C VAL A 256 14.26 -5.09 -27.43
N GLU A 257 15.03 -4.84 -28.48
CA GLU A 257 16.03 -5.79 -28.98
C GLU A 257 17.28 -5.80 -28.08
N ASN A 258 18.09 -6.85 -28.22
CA ASN A 258 19.24 -7.12 -27.35
C ASN A 258 20.38 -6.10 -27.51
N ASP A 259 20.38 -5.03 -26.71
CA ASP A 259 21.39 -3.95 -26.59
C ASP A 259 20.72 -2.57 -26.45
N GLN A 260 19.46 -2.45 -26.87
CA GLN A 260 18.71 -1.22 -26.84
C GLN A 260 18.46 -0.75 -25.39
N VAL A 261 18.68 0.54 -25.17
CA VAL A 261 18.44 1.22 -23.90
C VAL A 261 17.38 2.30 -24.15
N LEU A 262 16.25 2.21 -23.45
CA LEU A 262 15.21 3.23 -23.44
C LEU A 262 15.61 4.35 -22.47
N LYS A 263 15.99 5.50 -23.01
CA LYS A 263 16.43 6.66 -22.23
C LYS A 263 15.26 7.58 -21.90
N LEU A 264 15.17 8.01 -20.64
CA LEU A 264 14.22 9.02 -20.15
C LEU A 264 14.99 10.17 -19.50
N ASP A 265 14.31 11.23 -19.06
CA ASP A 265 14.99 12.32 -18.35
C ASP A 265 15.38 11.88 -16.94
N PHE A 266 16.69 11.75 -16.70
CA PHE A 266 17.28 11.36 -15.41
C PHE A 266 18.00 12.51 -14.68
N LYS A 267 17.72 13.77 -15.03
CA LYS A 267 18.44 14.92 -14.45
C LYS A 267 18.19 15.13 -12.97
N LYS A 268 16.93 15.00 -12.54
CA LYS A 268 16.48 15.32 -11.19
C LYS A 268 15.79 14.12 -10.55
N PRO A 269 16.50 13.34 -9.71
CA PRO A 269 15.92 12.16 -9.06
C PRO A 269 14.57 12.44 -8.39
N GLU A 270 14.37 13.61 -7.81
CA GLU A 270 13.13 14.01 -7.12
C GLU A 270 11.87 14.07 -7.99
N ASP A 271 12.03 14.08 -9.33
CA ASP A 271 10.93 14.16 -10.29
C ASP A 271 10.40 12.77 -10.69
N PHE A 272 11.22 11.72 -10.58
CA PHE A 272 10.88 10.38 -11.06
C PHE A 272 11.17 9.25 -10.07
N LEU A 273 12.01 9.44 -9.05
CA LEU A 273 12.49 8.37 -8.17
C LEU A 273 11.96 8.55 -6.74
N THR A 274 11.33 7.51 -6.22
CA THR A 274 10.89 7.42 -4.81
C THR A 274 11.43 6.17 -4.14
N TYR A 275 11.56 6.23 -2.81
CA TYR A 275 11.85 5.07 -1.97
C TYR A 275 10.57 4.34 -1.62
N CYS A 276 10.57 3.02 -1.79
CA CYS A 276 9.49 2.13 -1.41
C CYS A 276 9.88 1.20 -0.25
N GLU A 277 8.99 1.05 0.72
CA GLU A 277 9.12 0.00 1.71
C GLU A 277 8.80 -1.38 1.11
N LYS A 278 9.35 -2.42 1.75
CA LYS A 278 9.11 -3.81 1.40
C LYS A 278 7.68 -4.22 1.70
N ASP A 279 6.97 -4.73 0.68
CA ASP A 279 5.63 -5.33 0.83
C ASP A 279 5.69 -6.66 1.61
N ASP A 280 4.57 -7.02 2.26
CA ASP A 280 4.41 -8.30 2.95
C ASP A 280 4.58 -9.50 2.00
N VAL A 281 4.19 -9.33 0.73
CA VAL A 281 4.38 -10.31 -0.32
C VAL A 281 5.55 -9.86 -1.21
N THR A 282 6.76 -10.31 -0.90
CA THR A 282 7.94 -10.01 -1.73
C THR A 282 8.43 -11.22 -2.52
N TYR A 283 9.03 -10.96 -3.70
CA TYR A 283 9.75 -11.97 -4.47
C TYR A 283 11.28 -11.83 -4.34
N ARG A 284 11.77 -10.71 -3.79
CA ARG A 284 13.19 -10.47 -3.52
C ARG A 284 13.46 -10.35 -2.02
N PHE A 285 14.63 -10.84 -1.61
CA PHE A 285 15.03 -10.78 -0.20
C PHE A 285 15.69 -9.46 0.17
N GLU A 286 16.41 -8.84 -0.77
CA GLU A 286 17.22 -7.64 -0.59
C GLU A 286 16.40 -6.36 -0.82
N PHE A 287 16.21 -5.59 0.25
CA PHE A 287 15.65 -4.25 0.25
C PHE A 287 16.55 -3.39 1.13
N GLN A 288 16.93 -2.23 0.61
CA GLN A 288 17.64 -1.19 1.36
C GLN A 288 16.69 -0.56 2.38
N ASN A 289 17.23 -0.15 3.53
CA ASN A 289 16.55 0.84 4.37
C ASN A 289 16.68 2.25 3.77
N LEU A 290 15.99 3.24 4.33
CA LEU A 290 15.96 4.60 3.76
C LEU A 290 17.34 5.28 3.77
N ASP A 291 18.14 5.07 4.81
CA ASP A 291 19.48 5.69 4.91
C ASP A 291 20.42 5.07 3.86
N GLU A 292 20.43 3.73 3.75
CA GLU A 292 21.17 3.01 2.71
C GLU A 292 20.74 3.45 1.29
N ALA A 293 19.44 3.62 1.08
CA ALA A 293 18.90 4.06 -0.21
C ALA A 293 19.32 5.50 -0.55
N ASN A 294 19.32 6.40 0.43
CA ASN A 294 19.79 7.77 0.25
C ASN A 294 21.29 7.82 -0.06
N GLU A 295 22.12 7.07 0.67
CA GLU A 295 23.55 7.01 0.39
C GLU A 295 23.84 6.44 -1.00
N LEU A 296 23.11 5.42 -1.43
CA LEU A 296 23.23 4.87 -2.78
C LEU A 296 22.84 5.89 -3.86
N VAL A 297 21.75 6.64 -3.67
CA VAL A 297 21.35 7.65 -4.66
C VAL A 297 22.33 8.82 -4.70
N LYS A 298 22.90 9.24 -3.56
CA LYS A 298 23.99 10.24 -3.53
C LYS A 298 25.24 9.74 -4.27
N GLU A 299 25.59 8.46 -4.14
CA GLU A 299 26.70 7.85 -4.89
C GLU A 299 26.45 7.94 -6.41
N LEU A 300 25.23 7.62 -6.84
CA LEU A 300 24.84 7.53 -8.25
C LEU A 300 24.54 8.90 -8.89
N TRP A 301 24.09 9.87 -8.09
CA TRP A 301 23.81 11.26 -8.47
C TRP A 301 24.50 12.24 -7.49
N PRO A 302 25.83 12.41 -7.58
CA PRO A 302 26.60 13.23 -6.62
C PRO A 302 26.25 14.72 -6.65
N GLU A 303 25.70 15.22 -7.75
CA GLU A 303 25.24 16.61 -7.91
C GLU A 303 23.91 16.88 -7.18
N TRP A 304 23.20 15.82 -6.78
CA TRP A 304 21.92 15.92 -6.11
C TRP A 304 22.10 15.92 -4.60
N LEU A 305 21.65 16.99 -3.95
CA LEU A 305 21.80 17.21 -2.51
C LEU A 305 20.53 16.86 -1.71
N GLY A 306 19.47 16.39 -2.40
CA GLY A 306 18.20 16.05 -1.79
C GLY A 306 18.21 14.71 -1.05
N ALA A 307 17.06 14.39 -0.44
CA ALA A 307 16.75 13.06 0.08
C ALA A 307 15.61 12.46 -0.73
N LEU A 308 15.56 11.13 -0.79
CA LEU A 308 14.52 10.42 -1.51
C LEU A 308 13.17 10.70 -0.85
N LYS A 309 12.19 11.06 -1.68
CA LYS A 309 10.79 11.06 -1.23
C LYS A 309 10.39 9.62 -0.95
N VAL A 310 9.77 9.40 0.20
CA VAL A 310 9.18 8.11 0.57
C VAL A 310 7.81 8.04 -0.08
N GLU A 311 7.56 6.94 -0.79
CA GLU A 311 6.25 6.66 -1.36
C GLU A 311 5.22 6.50 -0.22
N ARG A 312 4.08 7.19 -0.34
CA ARG A 312 3.05 7.22 0.71
C ARG A 312 1.79 6.47 0.31
N PRO A 313 1.09 5.84 1.27
CA PRO A 313 -0.18 5.18 1.02
C PRO A 313 -1.21 6.15 0.45
N LEU A 314 -2.02 5.71 -0.52
CA LEU A 314 -3.07 6.54 -1.13
C LEU A 314 -3.98 7.18 -0.09
N GLN A 315 -4.27 6.45 1.00
CA GLN A 315 -5.12 6.88 2.11
C GLN A 315 -4.72 8.26 2.63
N MET A 316 -3.41 8.57 2.70
CA MET A 316 -2.92 9.85 3.24
C MET A 316 -3.29 11.08 2.40
N ASN A 317 -3.72 10.87 1.15
CA ASN A 317 -4.14 11.95 0.27
C ASN A 317 -5.64 12.27 0.37
N TYR A 318 -6.40 11.52 1.20
CA TYR A 318 -7.82 11.76 1.42
C TYR A 318 -8.03 12.51 2.74
N PRO A 319 -8.90 13.55 2.75
CA PRO A 319 -9.11 14.42 3.90
C PRO A 319 -9.65 13.67 5.13
N VAL A 320 -10.31 12.52 4.92
CA VAL A 320 -10.73 11.61 5.99
C VAL A 320 -9.83 10.38 5.95
N THR A 321 -8.64 10.49 6.54
CA THR A 321 -7.85 9.29 6.84
C THR A 321 -8.49 8.63 8.06
N GLU A 322 -9.19 7.51 7.88
CA GLU A 322 -9.43 6.60 9.00
C GLU A 322 -8.07 6.22 9.60
N LEU A 323 -7.72 6.78 10.75
CA LEU A 323 -6.50 6.50 11.50
C LEU A 323 -6.82 5.46 12.56
N LYS A 324 -6.05 4.37 12.62
CA LYS A 324 -6.16 3.38 13.69
C LYS A 324 -5.06 3.55 14.70
N LEU A 325 -5.45 3.88 15.93
CA LEU A 325 -4.54 3.93 17.07
C LEU A 325 -4.68 2.64 17.87
N VAL A 326 -3.67 1.76 17.81
CA VAL A 326 -3.66 0.53 18.59
C VAL A 326 -2.99 0.80 19.92
N LEU A 327 -3.78 0.87 20.99
CA LEU A 327 -3.30 1.06 22.35
C LEU A 327 -2.91 -0.30 22.94
N THR A 328 -1.66 -0.40 23.36
CA THR A 328 -1.06 -1.59 23.97
C THR A 328 -0.04 -1.13 25.01
N GLY A 329 0.30 -1.92 26.03
CA GLY A 329 1.16 -1.38 27.08
C GLY A 329 1.51 -2.30 28.23
N SER A 330 2.26 -1.74 29.18
CA SER A 330 2.76 -2.45 30.37
C SER A 330 1.65 -2.86 31.35
N CYS A 331 0.51 -2.17 31.32
CA CYS A 331 -0.61 -2.36 32.22
C CYS A 331 -1.95 -2.09 31.50
N GLY A 332 -2.89 -3.03 31.60
CA GLY A 332 -4.19 -2.92 30.94
C GLY A 332 -5.05 -1.75 31.43
N GLU A 333 -5.00 -1.46 32.74
CA GLU A 333 -5.74 -0.33 33.33
C GLU A 333 -5.24 1.02 32.79
N GLU A 334 -3.92 1.23 32.76
CA GLU A 334 -3.33 2.46 32.22
C GLU A 334 -3.58 2.59 30.71
N THR A 335 -3.58 1.47 29.98
CA THR A 335 -3.88 1.44 28.54
C THR A 335 -5.32 1.87 28.28
N SER A 336 -6.29 1.31 29.02
CA SER A 336 -7.71 1.70 28.94
C SER A 336 -7.93 3.16 29.33
N SER A 337 -7.34 3.63 30.43
CA SER A 337 -7.46 5.03 30.87
C SER A 337 -6.88 6.02 29.86
N THR A 338 -5.76 5.65 29.23
CA THR A 338 -5.17 6.45 28.14
C THR A 338 -6.11 6.55 26.95
N GLY A 339 -6.73 5.43 26.53
CA GLY A 339 -7.71 5.43 25.44
C GLY A 339 -8.96 6.26 25.73
N ASN A 340 -9.45 6.22 26.97
CA ASN A 340 -10.56 7.06 27.40
C ASN A 340 -10.20 8.55 27.35
N THR A 341 -8.99 8.89 27.82
CA THR A 341 -8.51 10.28 27.82
C THR A 341 -8.29 10.82 26.40
N ILE A 342 -7.69 10.02 25.49
CA ILE A 342 -7.53 10.40 24.08
C ILE A 342 -8.90 10.65 23.44
N SER A 343 -9.82 9.68 23.56
CA SER A 343 -11.17 9.78 22.98
C SER A 343 -12.07 10.83 23.64
N GLY A 344 -11.79 11.21 24.89
CA GLY A 344 -12.67 12.05 25.70
C GLY A 344 -13.97 11.36 26.12
N LYS A 345 -14.03 10.03 26.03
CA LYS A 345 -15.21 9.21 26.34
C LYS A 345 -14.83 8.10 27.31
N GLN A 346 -15.75 7.75 28.22
CA GLN A 346 -15.59 6.57 29.09
C GLN A 346 -15.99 5.30 28.31
N ALA A 347 -15.15 4.89 27.35
CA ALA A 347 -15.45 3.82 26.39
C ALA A 347 -14.79 2.47 26.74
N PHE A 348 -13.63 2.51 27.40
CA PHE A 348 -12.82 1.34 27.73
C PHE A 348 -12.84 1.04 29.22
N TYR A 349 -12.91 -0.25 29.54
CA TYR A 349 -12.76 -0.80 30.89
C TYR A 349 -11.59 -1.80 30.90
N SER A 350 -11.07 -2.14 32.07
CA SER A 350 -9.86 -2.98 32.20
C SER A 350 -10.04 -4.43 31.72
N SER A 351 -11.27 -4.92 31.52
CA SER A 351 -11.57 -6.35 31.34
C SER A 351 -11.83 -6.81 29.89
N GLY A 352 -11.69 -5.95 28.86
CA GLY A 352 -11.95 -6.36 27.48
C GLY A 352 -11.31 -5.48 26.40
N SER A 353 -10.91 -6.11 25.30
CA SER A 353 -10.56 -5.40 24.07
C SER A 353 -11.79 -4.75 23.47
N GLY A 354 -11.66 -3.54 22.97
CA GLY A 354 -12.76 -2.78 22.36
C GLY A 354 -12.23 -1.69 21.46
N SER A 355 -13.12 -1.04 20.72
CA SER A 355 -12.78 0.12 19.89
C SER A 355 -13.71 1.29 20.14
N VAL A 356 -13.18 2.51 20.02
CA VAL A 356 -13.97 3.74 20.03
C VAL A 356 -13.57 4.62 18.86
N GLU A 357 -14.54 5.28 18.25
CA GLU A 357 -14.34 6.24 17.18
C GLU A 357 -14.47 7.67 17.72
N MET A 358 -13.58 8.53 17.23
CA MET A 358 -13.58 9.96 17.50
C MET A 358 -13.18 10.72 16.24
N GLU A 359 -13.58 11.99 16.18
CA GLU A 359 -13.20 12.88 15.09
C GLU A 359 -12.35 14.02 15.65
N VAL A 360 -11.20 14.30 15.04
CA VAL A 360 -10.32 15.42 15.43
C VAL A 360 -9.72 16.05 14.18
N ASP A 361 -9.86 17.35 13.99
CA ASP A 361 -9.25 18.08 12.85
C ASP A 361 -9.56 17.40 11.49
N ASN A 362 -10.83 17.01 11.28
CA ASN A 362 -11.35 16.26 10.14
C ASN A 362 -10.76 14.85 9.94
N LEU A 363 -10.12 14.29 10.98
CA LEU A 363 -9.57 12.94 10.99
C LEU A 363 -10.50 12.01 11.78
N GLU A 364 -11.02 10.97 11.12
CA GLU A 364 -11.70 9.87 11.81
C GLU A 364 -10.64 8.95 12.46
N VAL A 365 -10.62 8.90 13.78
CA VAL A 365 -9.67 8.12 14.56
C VAL A 365 -10.41 6.97 15.24
N LYS A 366 -10.07 5.74 14.87
CA LYS A 366 -10.51 4.51 15.52
C LYS A 366 -9.44 4.04 16.49
N ILE A 367 -9.72 4.15 17.78
CA ILE A 367 -8.82 3.70 18.83
C ILE A 367 -9.17 2.26 19.16
N ILE A 368 -8.19 1.35 19.05
CA ILE A 368 -8.31 -0.07 19.36
C ILE A 368 -7.57 -0.33 20.67
N ASN A 369 -8.31 -0.68 21.71
CA ASN A 369 -7.73 -1.00 23.01
C ASN A 369 -7.37 -2.49 23.10
N THR A 370 -6.11 -2.78 23.45
CA THR A 370 -5.61 -4.14 23.69
C THR A 370 -5.06 -4.29 25.12
N PRO A 371 -5.92 -4.20 26.15
CA PRO A 371 -5.47 -4.05 27.54
C PRO A 371 -4.75 -5.31 28.07
N LYS A 372 -5.02 -6.48 27.48
CA LYS A 372 -4.42 -7.76 27.89
C LYS A 372 -3.02 -8.00 27.31
N PHE A 373 -2.44 -7.05 26.59
CA PHE A 373 -1.14 -7.24 25.92
C PHE A 373 -0.03 -7.72 26.88
N SER A 374 0.06 -7.15 28.07
CA SER A 374 1.03 -7.56 29.11
C SER A 374 0.82 -8.99 29.62
N GLU A 375 -0.38 -9.55 29.42
CA GLU A 375 -0.84 -10.83 29.96
C GLU A 375 -0.92 -11.96 28.93
N LEU A 376 -0.73 -11.69 27.62
CA LEU A 376 -0.76 -12.71 26.57
C LEU A 376 0.32 -13.79 26.77
N THR A 377 -0.06 -15.02 27.11
CA THR A 377 0.94 -16.07 27.38
C THR A 377 0.99 -17.14 26.30
N THR A 378 -0.15 -17.38 25.64
CA THR A 378 -0.29 -18.45 24.65
C THR A 378 -0.19 -17.94 23.21
N LYS A 379 0.18 -18.81 22.28
CA LYS A 379 0.23 -18.46 20.85
C LYS A 379 -1.17 -18.16 20.30
N GLU A 380 -2.18 -18.83 20.83
CA GLU A 380 -3.58 -18.65 20.48
C GLU A 380 -4.09 -17.26 20.87
N GLU A 381 -3.87 -16.81 22.11
CA GLU A 381 -4.23 -15.46 22.56
C GLU A 381 -3.51 -14.36 21.76
N ILE A 382 -2.22 -14.56 21.45
CA ILE A 382 -1.45 -13.66 20.60
C ILE A 382 -2.06 -13.61 19.21
N LYS A 383 -2.38 -14.77 18.61
CA LYS A 383 -2.98 -14.85 17.28
C LYS A 383 -4.37 -14.20 17.25
N GLU A 384 -5.18 -14.38 18.28
CA GLU A 384 -6.49 -13.74 18.41
C GLU A 384 -6.38 -12.22 18.51
N THR A 385 -5.42 -11.73 19.31
CA THR A 385 -5.16 -10.28 19.44
C THR A 385 -4.65 -9.68 18.13
N LEU A 386 -3.68 -10.33 17.48
CA LEU A 386 -3.18 -9.92 16.16
C LEU A 386 -4.27 -9.97 15.10
N ASN A 387 -5.12 -11.01 15.14
CA ASN A 387 -6.27 -11.09 14.29
C ASN A 387 -7.19 -9.92 14.57
N TYR A 388 -7.57 -9.61 15.82
CA TYR A 388 -8.45 -8.48 16.18
C TYR A 388 -7.92 -7.12 15.69
N ILE A 389 -6.61 -6.89 15.79
CA ILE A 389 -5.98 -5.67 15.27
C ILE A 389 -6.08 -5.62 13.74
N ARG A 390 -5.62 -6.68 13.06
CA ARG A 390 -5.78 -6.81 11.60
C ARG A 390 -7.26 -6.68 11.24
N CYS A 391 -8.13 -7.23 12.08
CA CYS A 391 -9.57 -7.36 11.87
C CYS A 391 -10.32 -6.07 11.72
N SER A 392 -9.72 -4.99 12.18
CA SER A 392 -10.41 -3.74 12.32
C SER A 392 -10.44 -2.92 11.02
N GLY A 393 -9.82 -3.37 9.91
CA GLY A 393 -9.89 -2.76 8.56
C GLY A 393 -8.52 -2.31 8.02
N PRO A 394 -8.39 -1.88 6.76
CA PRO A 394 -7.11 -1.60 6.07
C PRO A 394 -6.53 -0.21 6.37
N ALA A 395 -7.00 0.44 7.43
CA ALA A 395 -6.57 1.79 7.81
C ALA A 395 -5.09 1.85 8.23
N LEU A 396 -4.55 3.06 8.31
CA LEU A 396 -3.18 3.27 8.78
C LEU A 396 -3.12 2.99 10.29
N HIS A 397 -2.37 1.96 10.70
CA HIS A 397 -2.22 1.61 12.12
C HIS A 397 -0.96 2.25 12.68
N VAL A 398 -1.12 2.99 13.78
CA VAL A 398 -0.03 3.43 14.64
C VAL A 398 -0.24 2.83 16.02
N PHE A 399 0.80 2.17 16.54
CA PHE A 399 0.80 1.62 17.88
C PHE A 399 1.16 2.72 18.88
N LEU A 400 0.36 2.83 19.93
CA LEU A 400 0.63 3.67 21.08
C LEU A 400 0.99 2.74 22.23
N LEU A 401 2.29 2.67 22.54
CA LEU A 401 2.84 1.80 23.58
C LEU A 401 2.81 2.53 24.92
N VAL A 402 1.79 2.24 25.72
CA VAL A 402 1.50 2.87 27.01
C VAL A 402 2.40 2.28 28.10
N ILE A 403 3.20 3.13 28.73
CA ILE A 403 4.15 2.73 29.78
C ILE A 403 4.01 3.66 30.99
N SER A 404 3.80 3.09 32.17
CA SER A 404 3.82 3.85 33.42
C SER A 404 5.20 4.45 33.67
N LEU A 405 5.26 5.71 34.10
CA LEU A 405 6.49 6.25 34.70
C LEU A 405 6.87 5.54 36.01
N LYS A 406 5.96 4.81 36.65
CA LYS A 406 6.29 3.96 37.80
C LYS A 406 7.23 2.85 37.33
N ASN A 407 8.44 2.77 37.90
CA ASN A 407 9.47 1.80 37.51
C ASN A 407 9.82 1.85 36.01
N ILE A 408 10.00 3.07 35.48
CA ILE A 408 10.13 3.36 34.04
C ILE A 408 11.12 2.43 33.32
N THR A 409 12.33 2.23 33.83
CA THR A 409 13.39 1.47 33.15
C THR A 409 13.02 0.01 32.96
N ALA A 410 12.54 -0.66 34.01
CA ALA A 410 12.15 -2.07 33.95
C ALA A 410 10.89 -2.27 33.09
N ASN A 411 9.90 -1.37 33.22
CA ASN A 411 8.67 -1.45 32.47
C ASN A 411 8.88 -1.15 30.98
N LEU A 412 9.74 -0.20 30.64
CA LEU A 412 10.06 0.17 29.27
C LEU A 412 10.74 -0.98 28.53
N ILE A 413 11.84 -1.50 29.07
CA ILE A 413 12.62 -2.56 28.43
C ILE A 413 11.73 -3.80 28.22
N ARG A 414 11.07 -4.28 29.28
CA ARG A 414 10.21 -5.47 29.22
C ARG A 414 9.07 -5.33 28.21
N THR A 415 8.42 -4.17 28.19
CA THR A 415 7.27 -3.91 27.31
C THR A 415 7.71 -3.82 25.86
N VAL A 416 8.83 -3.15 25.56
CA VAL A 416 9.36 -3.02 24.20
C VAL A 416 9.87 -4.36 23.66
N GLU A 417 10.63 -5.13 24.43
CA GLU A 417 11.09 -6.46 24.01
C GLU A 417 9.91 -7.40 23.71
N ARG A 418 8.89 -7.37 24.55
CA ARG A 418 7.66 -8.13 24.35
C ARG A 418 6.88 -7.66 23.11
N PHE A 419 6.84 -6.36 22.87
CA PHE A 419 6.20 -5.79 21.68
C PHE A 419 6.93 -6.23 20.40
N GLU A 420 8.26 -6.18 20.40
CA GLU A 420 9.11 -6.69 19.33
C GLU A 420 8.87 -8.20 19.08
N LEU A 421 8.71 -9.00 20.14
CA LEU A 421 8.43 -10.43 20.03
C LEU A 421 7.06 -10.72 19.35
N ILE A 422 6.02 -9.96 19.70
CA ILE A 422 4.65 -10.20 19.24
C ILE A 422 4.39 -9.60 17.85
N PHE A 423 4.79 -8.34 17.66
CA PHE A 423 4.49 -7.56 16.45
C PHE A 423 5.65 -7.52 15.45
N GLN A 424 6.78 -8.16 15.77
CA GLN A 424 8.05 -8.14 15.03
C GLN A 424 8.70 -6.75 15.06
N ASN A 425 10.04 -6.70 14.96
CA ASN A 425 10.82 -5.46 15.07
C ASN A 425 10.36 -4.33 14.12
N LYS A 426 9.72 -4.68 13.00
CA LYS A 426 9.20 -3.69 12.04
C LYS A 426 8.03 -2.86 12.59
N ALA A 427 7.26 -3.37 13.54
CA ALA A 427 6.13 -2.65 14.10
C ALA A 427 6.55 -1.38 14.84
N LEU A 428 7.76 -1.36 15.43
CA LEU A 428 8.32 -0.17 16.09
C LEU A 428 8.40 1.04 15.16
N ARG A 429 8.48 0.84 13.83
CA ARG A 429 8.45 1.94 12.84
C ARG A 429 7.15 2.71 12.84
N ARG A 430 6.05 2.10 13.26
CA ARG A 430 4.75 2.75 13.41
C ARG A 430 4.33 2.78 14.87
N THR A 431 5.30 2.86 15.79
CA THR A 431 5.04 2.95 17.23
C THR A 431 5.49 4.29 17.79
N MET A 432 4.68 4.82 18.70
CA MET A 432 5.04 5.90 19.61
C MET A 432 4.88 5.40 21.04
N ILE A 433 5.81 5.77 21.92
CA ILE A 433 5.71 5.45 23.35
C ILE A 433 4.93 6.55 24.08
N LEU A 434 3.90 6.17 24.82
CA LEU A 434 3.15 7.08 25.68
C LEU A 434 3.50 6.80 27.15
N PHE A 435 4.28 7.69 27.75
CA PHE A 435 4.58 7.64 29.16
C PHE A 435 3.41 8.22 29.95
N THR A 436 2.83 7.42 30.84
CA THR A 436 1.71 7.87 31.67
C THR A 436 2.19 8.28 33.05
N HIS A 437 1.63 9.38 33.54
CA HIS A 437 1.85 9.89 34.89
C HIS A 437 0.52 10.33 35.48
N GLN A 438 0.45 10.33 36.82
CA GLN A 438 -0.77 10.72 37.54
C GLN A 438 -0.50 11.79 38.60
N ALA A 439 0.70 11.83 39.18
CA ALA A 439 0.99 12.71 40.31
C ALA A 439 2.44 13.22 40.38
N GLN A 440 3.30 12.77 39.47
CA GLN A 440 4.71 13.16 39.41
C GLN A 440 4.86 14.62 38.96
N THR A 441 5.84 15.32 39.54
CA THR A 441 6.15 16.71 39.14
C THR A 441 6.94 16.75 37.85
N GLU A 442 6.97 17.91 37.18
CA GLU A 442 7.73 18.08 35.93
C GLU A 442 9.23 17.76 36.11
N LEU A 443 9.80 18.08 37.29
CA LEU A 443 11.19 17.78 37.62
C LEU A 443 11.43 16.27 37.72
N ASP A 444 10.53 15.53 38.41
CA ASP A 444 10.63 14.07 38.52
C ASP A 444 10.55 13.41 37.13
N ILE A 445 9.67 13.93 36.27
CA ILE A 445 9.52 13.45 34.90
C ILE A 445 10.83 13.66 34.13
N GLN A 446 11.43 14.85 34.20
CA GLN A 446 12.69 15.14 33.51
C GLN A 446 13.82 14.22 33.96
N GLU A 447 13.98 13.98 35.26
CA GLU A 447 14.99 13.07 35.80
C GLU A 447 14.77 11.63 35.33
N MET A 448 13.54 11.11 35.44
CA MET A 448 13.21 9.75 34.98
C MET A 448 13.41 9.57 33.47
N MET A 449 13.11 10.60 32.67
CA MET A 449 13.28 10.53 31.21
C MET A 449 14.76 10.52 30.80
N GLN A 450 15.66 11.15 31.57
CA GLN A 450 17.10 11.09 31.31
C GLN A 450 17.64 9.66 31.42
N GLU A 451 17.14 8.87 32.37
CA GLU A 451 17.57 7.48 32.57
C GLU A 451 17.30 6.59 31.35
N VAL A 452 16.24 6.87 30.60
CA VAL A 452 15.79 6.06 29.47
C VAL A 452 16.05 6.69 28.10
N GLN A 453 16.62 7.91 28.06
CA GLN A 453 16.80 8.69 26.85
C GLN A 453 17.61 7.95 25.77
N GLN A 454 18.68 7.27 26.18
CA GLN A 454 19.50 6.49 25.26
C GLN A 454 18.69 5.37 24.61
N PHE A 455 17.94 4.61 25.42
CA PHE A 455 17.10 3.52 24.93
C PHE A 455 16.01 4.03 23.98
N LEU A 456 15.38 5.18 24.29
CA LEU A 456 14.35 5.79 23.45
C LEU A 456 14.90 6.27 22.10
N THR A 457 16.11 6.83 22.09
CA THR A 457 16.78 7.24 20.87
C THR A 457 17.07 6.01 19.99
N GLU A 458 17.62 4.94 20.58
CA GLU A 458 18.01 3.73 19.86
C GLU A 458 16.80 2.92 19.34
N LYS A 459 15.73 2.78 20.13
CA LYS A 459 14.60 1.89 19.79
C LYS A 459 13.50 2.55 18.99
N VAL A 460 13.17 3.81 19.30
CA VAL A 460 12.03 4.50 18.70
C VAL A 460 12.38 5.87 18.13
N GLY A 461 13.65 6.26 18.07
CA GLY A 461 14.06 7.53 17.47
C GLY A 461 13.44 8.75 18.17
N ASN A 462 13.34 8.71 19.50
CA ASN A 462 12.72 9.76 20.32
C ASN A 462 11.22 10.03 20.04
N ARG A 463 10.51 9.05 19.46
CA ARG A 463 9.04 9.11 19.30
C ARG A 463 8.34 8.72 20.59
N TYR A 464 8.32 9.62 21.55
CA TYR A 464 7.59 9.45 22.79
C TYR A 464 6.87 10.74 23.21
N LEU A 465 5.84 10.59 24.03
CA LEU A 465 5.13 11.70 24.65
C LEU A 465 4.76 11.35 26.10
N VAL A 466 4.90 12.32 27.00
CA VAL A 466 4.42 12.19 28.39
C VAL A 466 2.98 12.69 28.44
N PHE A 467 2.09 11.86 28.99
CA PHE A 467 0.65 12.02 28.89
C PHE A 467 -0.01 11.80 30.26
N ASN A 468 -0.79 12.79 30.73
CA ASN A 468 -1.68 12.58 31.88
C ASN A 468 -2.89 11.77 31.41
N ASN A 469 -3.08 10.57 31.97
CA ASN A 469 -4.16 9.66 31.58
C ASN A 469 -5.41 9.76 32.48
N ARG A 470 -5.56 10.85 33.23
CA ARG A 470 -6.78 11.18 33.96
C ARG A 470 -7.78 11.87 33.02
N LEU A 471 -8.93 11.23 32.84
CA LEU A 471 -9.99 11.75 31.96
C LEU A 471 -10.48 13.14 32.39
N GLU A 472 -10.50 13.42 33.69
CA GLU A 472 -10.90 14.72 34.26
C GLU A 472 -9.93 15.85 33.90
N ASP A 473 -8.65 15.52 33.68
CA ASP A 473 -7.58 16.46 33.34
C ASP A 473 -7.31 16.51 31.82
N ARG A 474 -8.26 16.03 31.00
CA ARG A 474 -8.07 15.93 29.55
C ARG A 474 -7.75 17.28 28.93
N ASP A 475 -6.58 17.36 28.28
CA ASP A 475 -6.17 18.50 27.47
C ASP A 475 -6.36 18.20 25.96
N PRO A 476 -7.33 18.85 25.29
CA PRO A 476 -7.54 18.69 23.84
C PRO A 476 -6.31 19.04 23.00
N GLN A 477 -5.49 20.01 23.44
CA GLN A 477 -4.30 20.43 22.70
C GLN A 477 -3.26 19.31 22.69
N ARG A 478 -3.08 18.60 23.80
CA ARG A 478 -2.20 17.43 23.89
C ARG A 478 -2.65 16.30 22.98
N VAL A 479 -3.95 16.11 22.81
CA VAL A 479 -4.50 15.13 21.86
C VAL A 479 -4.22 15.55 20.42
N SER A 480 -4.40 16.83 20.07
CA SER A 480 -4.04 17.34 18.74
C SER A 480 -2.53 17.21 18.46
N ASP A 481 -1.67 17.51 19.44
CA ASP A 481 -0.22 17.35 19.30
C ASP A 481 0.20 15.88 19.15
N LEU A 482 -0.43 14.96 19.89
CA LEU A 482 -0.29 13.52 19.70
C LEU A 482 -0.64 13.13 18.25
N LEU A 483 -1.81 13.54 17.76
CA LEU A 483 -2.26 13.22 16.41
C LEU A 483 -1.36 13.85 15.34
N ARG A 484 -0.81 15.04 15.57
CA ARG A 484 0.18 15.67 14.68
C ARG A 484 1.47 14.84 14.61
N GLN A 485 1.96 14.35 15.74
CA GLN A 485 3.13 13.46 15.75
C GLN A 485 2.82 12.10 15.11
N VAL A 486 1.62 11.55 15.32
CA VAL A 486 1.16 10.35 14.63
C VAL A 486 1.12 10.56 13.11
N LYS A 487 0.61 11.72 12.64
CA LYS A 487 0.67 12.11 11.23
C LYS A 487 2.12 12.15 10.73
N LYS A 488 3.07 12.67 11.51
CA LYS A 488 4.50 12.64 11.14
C LYS A 488 5.07 11.22 11.04
N ILE A 489 4.68 10.31 11.93
CA ILE A 489 5.07 8.88 11.84
C ILE A 489 4.56 8.25 10.55
N LEU A 490 3.39 8.71 10.11
CA LEU A 490 2.77 8.32 8.86
C LEU A 490 3.35 9.07 7.65
N GLY A 491 4.06 10.17 7.86
CA GLY A 491 4.68 10.98 6.82
C GLY A 491 3.94 12.28 6.52
N GLY A 492 2.80 12.61 7.14
CA GLY A 492 2.17 13.93 6.99
C GLY A 492 3.09 15.05 7.47
N GLU A 493 3.31 16.06 6.62
CA GLU A 493 4.10 17.26 6.93
C GLU A 493 3.41 18.15 7.96
#